data_AF-A0A6N7H412-F1
#
_entry.id   AF-A0A6N7H412-F1
#
_cell.length_a   1.000
_cell.length_b   1.000
_cell.length_c   1.000
_cell.angle_alpha   90.00
_cell.angle_beta   90.00
_cell.angle_gamma   90.00
#
_symmetry.space_group_name_H-M   'P 1'
#
loop_
_entity.id
_entity.type
_entity.pdbx_description
1 polymer ?
#
loop_
_entity_poly.entity_id
_entity_poly.type
_entity_poly.pdbx_seq_one_letter_code
_entity_poly.pdbx_strand_id
1 'polypeptide(L)'
;MPSEMRLLYAARGVRGFADGFAVIILPAYLSAIGFNPVEIGIVATAALLGSSLLTLAVGFVAPRHDLRTMLLLGAALMVATGIVFPNVEHIAFVLLVAFVGTINPQSGDSGVLVPLEHAMLARGVAAADRTRVFARYSLTGALATAAGSLAAAVPDLLVAAGFGRIASFQAMFYGYAVFGVIGAALYRRLPRVQAEQATASTPLGPSRWTIYKLAALFSLDSFAGGLVVQSLLALWLFERFDLSLSAASLFFFWTGVLTAFSYPVAAWLSGRIG
;
A
#
# COMPACT_ATOMS: atom_id res chain seq x y z
N MET A 1 -21.45 -5.76 12.95
CA MET A 1 -20.36 -6.33 12.12
C MET A 1 -19.58 -7.32 12.96
N PRO A 2 -19.27 -8.52 12.44
CA PRO A 2 -18.37 -9.46 13.12
C PRO A 2 -17.08 -8.77 13.56
N SER A 3 -16.58 -9.10 14.75
CA SER A 3 -15.38 -8.51 15.35
C SER A 3 -14.16 -8.55 14.42
N GLU A 4 -14.02 -9.62 13.64
CA GLU A 4 -12.94 -9.85 12.68
C GLU A 4 -12.91 -8.83 11.53
N MET A 5 -14.06 -8.47 10.97
CA MET A 5 -14.13 -7.46 9.90
C MET A 5 -13.66 -6.10 10.40
N ARG A 6 -14.03 -5.73 11.64
CA ARG A 6 -13.58 -4.47 12.26
C ARG A 6 -12.07 -4.46 12.47
N LEU A 7 -11.48 -5.60 12.84
CA LEU A 7 -10.02 -5.73 12.97
C LEU A 7 -9.32 -5.58 11.62
N LEU A 8 -9.86 -6.18 10.55
CA LEU A 8 -9.31 -6.06 9.20
C LEU A 8 -9.44 -4.64 8.66
N TYR A 9 -10.57 -3.95 8.90
CA TYR A 9 -10.73 -2.54 8.54
C TYR A 9 -9.79 -1.63 9.31
N ALA A 10 -9.60 -1.88 10.61
CA ALA A 10 -8.65 -1.14 11.42
C ALA A 10 -7.22 -1.36 10.94
N ALA A 11 -6.83 -2.60 10.62
CA ALA A 11 -5.50 -2.93 10.12
C ALA A 11 -5.24 -2.29 8.74
N ARG A 12 -6.23 -2.33 7.84
CA ARG A 12 -6.20 -1.64 6.55
C ARG A 12 -6.07 -0.12 6.72
N GLY A 13 -6.75 0.46 7.70
CA GLY A 13 -6.66 1.88 8.03
C GLY A 13 -5.27 2.25 8.56
N VAL A 14 -4.75 1.50 9.54
CA VAL A 14 -3.40 1.68 10.10
C VAL A 14 -2.34 1.63 9.00
N ARG A 15 -2.38 0.60 8.16
CA ARG A 15 -1.46 0.46 7.04
C ARG A 15 -1.66 1.56 6.00
N GLY A 16 -2.91 1.87 5.66
CA GLY A 16 -3.26 2.93 4.71
C GLY A 16 -2.70 4.29 5.11
N PHE A 17 -2.80 4.65 6.39
CA PHE A 17 -2.21 5.87 6.94
C PHE A 17 -0.69 5.87 6.79
N ALA A 18 -0.03 4.76 7.11
CA ALA A 18 1.41 4.62 6.99
C ALA A 18 1.88 4.75 5.53
N ASP A 19 1.23 4.04 4.60
CA ASP A 19 1.50 4.11 3.17
C ASP A 19 1.24 5.53 2.62
N GLY A 20 0.24 6.24 3.17
CA GLY A 20 -0.17 7.58 2.75
C GLY A 20 0.92 8.64 2.91
N PHE A 21 1.60 8.70 4.07
CA PHE A 21 2.76 9.60 4.18
C PHE A 21 3.98 9.03 3.46
N ALA A 22 4.19 7.70 3.49
CA ALA A 22 5.40 7.08 2.96
C ALA A 22 5.62 7.39 1.47
N VAL A 23 4.54 7.45 0.69
CA VAL A 23 4.57 7.84 -0.74
C VAL A 23 5.15 9.23 -0.98
N ILE A 24 4.96 10.17 -0.05
CA ILE A 24 5.48 11.54 -0.20
C ILE A 24 6.86 11.65 0.44
N ILE A 25 7.04 11.03 1.60
CA ILE A 25 8.29 11.07 2.37
C ILE A 25 9.43 10.35 1.64
N LEU A 26 9.16 9.23 0.97
CA LEU A 26 10.19 8.44 0.28
C LEU A 26 10.99 9.26 -0.73
N PRO A 27 10.39 9.88 -1.78
CA PRO A 27 11.15 10.68 -2.74
C PRO A 27 11.78 11.92 -2.11
N ALA A 28 11.10 12.58 -1.15
CA ALA A 28 11.64 13.74 -0.45
C ALA A 28 12.89 13.40 0.38
N TYR A 29 12.88 12.26 1.06
CA TYR A 29 14.01 11.76 1.84
C TYR A 29 15.18 11.36 0.93
N LEU A 30 14.92 10.59 -0.13
CA LEU A 30 15.97 10.17 -1.08
C LEU A 30 16.65 11.39 -1.74
N SER A 31 15.87 12.40 -2.12
CA SER A 31 16.41 13.66 -2.62
C SER A 31 17.25 14.39 -1.55
N ALA A 32 16.78 14.42 -0.29
CA ALA A 32 17.49 15.07 0.81
C ALA A 32 18.83 14.39 1.18
N ILE A 33 18.97 13.09 0.95
CA ILE A 33 20.24 12.35 1.12
C ILE A 33 21.12 12.35 -0.15
N GLY A 34 20.71 13.11 -1.18
CA GLY A 34 21.54 13.39 -2.36
C GLY A 34 21.25 12.55 -3.60
N PHE A 35 20.18 11.75 -3.62
CA PHE A 35 19.84 10.95 -4.80
C PHE A 35 19.23 11.85 -5.88
N ASN A 36 19.61 11.61 -7.13
CA ASN A 36 19.04 12.31 -8.27
C ASN A 36 17.70 11.69 -8.70
N PRO A 37 16.91 12.37 -9.56
CA PRO A 37 15.59 11.88 -9.99
C PRO A 37 15.59 10.52 -10.68
N VAL A 38 16.66 10.20 -11.42
CA VAL A 38 16.79 8.91 -12.10
C VAL A 38 16.97 7.79 -11.06
N GLU A 39 17.82 8.01 -10.06
CA GLU A 39 18.01 7.06 -8.95
C GLU A 39 16.72 6.84 -8.16
N ILE A 40 15.98 7.90 -7.86
CA ILE A 40 14.68 7.81 -7.19
C ILE A 40 13.68 7.02 -8.05
N GLY A 41 13.68 7.24 -9.37
CA GLY A 41 12.89 6.46 -10.33
C GLY A 41 13.23 4.96 -10.34
N ILE A 42 14.52 4.63 -10.28
CA ILE A 42 14.99 3.23 -10.20
C ILE A 42 14.54 2.61 -8.86
N VAL A 43 14.65 3.34 -7.75
CA VAL A 43 14.17 2.88 -6.43
C VAL A 43 12.67 2.63 -6.44
N ALA A 44 11.88 3.55 -6.99
CA ALA A 44 10.44 3.39 -7.12
C ALA A 44 10.07 2.17 -7.99
N THR A 45 10.78 1.97 -9.09
CA THR A 45 10.59 0.82 -9.98
C THR A 45 10.92 -0.50 -9.27
N ALA A 46 12.04 -0.54 -8.53
CA ALA A 46 12.43 -1.71 -7.75
C ALA A 46 11.38 -2.06 -6.69
N ALA A 47 10.83 -1.05 -6.00
CA ALA A 47 9.77 -1.25 -5.02
C ALA A 47 8.47 -1.80 -5.63
N LEU A 48 8.03 -1.27 -6.77
CA LEU A 48 6.84 -1.76 -7.47
C LEU A 48 7.03 -3.19 -7.98
N LEU A 49 8.19 -3.50 -8.57
CA LEU A 49 8.52 -4.83 -9.04
C LEU A 49 8.56 -5.83 -7.88
N GLY A 50 9.24 -5.47 -6.80
CA GLY A 50 9.35 -6.26 -5.58
C GLY A 50 7.99 -6.55 -4.95
N SER A 51 7.17 -5.51 -4.75
CA SER A 51 5.80 -5.65 -4.25
C SER A 51 4.94 -6.54 -5.15
N SER A 52 5.07 -6.43 -6.47
CA SER A 52 4.34 -7.27 -7.43
C SER A 52 4.74 -8.74 -7.34
N LEU A 53 6.05 -9.02 -7.28
CA LEU A 53 6.59 -10.38 -7.12
C LEU A 53 6.21 -10.99 -5.77
N LEU A 54 6.27 -10.22 -4.67
CA LEU A 54 5.82 -10.65 -3.35
C LEU A 54 4.32 -10.93 -3.32
N THR A 55 3.51 -10.10 -3.96
CA THR A 55 2.06 -10.29 -4.07
C THR A 55 1.74 -11.58 -4.82
N LEU A 56 2.44 -11.86 -5.94
CA LEU A 56 2.33 -13.12 -6.67
C LEU A 56 2.78 -14.32 -5.82
N ALA A 57 3.93 -14.22 -5.16
CA ALA A 57 4.46 -15.26 -4.29
C ALA A 57 3.47 -15.61 -3.17
N VAL A 58 2.85 -14.60 -2.54
CA VAL A 58 1.79 -14.78 -1.56
C VAL A 58 0.59 -15.52 -2.16
N GLY A 59 0.19 -15.21 -3.39
CA GLY A 59 -0.87 -15.95 -4.08
C GLY A 59 -0.60 -17.46 -4.20
N PHE A 60 0.65 -17.87 -4.43
CA PHE A 60 1.05 -19.28 -4.52
C PHE A 60 1.26 -19.94 -3.15
N VAL A 61 1.73 -19.19 -2.16
CA VAL A 61 2.09 -19.70 -0.82
C VAL A 61 0.87 -19.73 0.10
N ALA A 62 -0.04 -18.76 0.02
CA ALA A 62 -1.19 -18.62 0.91
C ALA A 62 -2.09 -19.85 1.04
N PRO A 63 -2.41 -20.60 -0.04
CA PRO A 63 -3.21 -21.83 0.06
C PRO A 63 -2.63 -22.89 1.01
N ARG A 64 -1.30 -22.87 1.24
CA ARG A 64 -0.60 -23.88 2.06
C ARG A 64 -0.37 -23.43 3.50
N HIS A 65 -0.57 -22.15 3.80
CA HIS A 65 -0.24 -21.57 5.09
C HIS A 65 -1.45 -20.93 5.77
N ASP A 66 -1.33 -20.72 7.07
CA ASP A 66 -2.30 -19.97 7.87
C ASP A 66 -2.28 -18.48 7.48
N LEU A 67 -3.44 -17.92 7.12
CA LEU A 67 -3.58 -16.54 6.66
C LEU A 67 -3.10 -15.55 7.71
N ARG A 68 -3.41 -15.80 8.99
CA ARG A 68 -2.96 -14.96 10.09
C ARG A 68 -1.43 -14.93 10.19
N THR A 69 -0.78 -16.07 10.05
CA THR A 69 0.68 -16.15 10.08
C THR A 69 1.30 -15.35 8.94
N MET A 70 0.72 -15.43 7.73
CA MET A 70 1.20 -14.63 6.60
C MET A 70 0.98 -13.13 6.79
N LEU A 71 -0.15 -12.72 7.36
CA LEU A 71 -0.40 -11.32 7.73
C LEU A 71 0.62 -10.81 8.76
N LEU A 72 0.97 -11.65 9.76
CA LEU A 72 1.99 -11.32 10.75
C LEU A 72 3.39 -11.21 10.11
N LEU A 73 3.72 -12.07 9.14
CA LEU A 73 4.98 -11.98 8.38
C LEU A 73 5.03 -10.69 7.55
N GLY A 74 3.95 -10.32 6.86
CA GLY A 74 3.89 -9.07 6.12
C GLY A 74 3.97 -7.84 7.04
N ALA A 75 3.36 -7.89 8.23
CA ALA A 75 3.51 -6.83 9.23
C ALA A 75 4.94 -6.77 9.79
N ALA A 76 5.60 -7.91 10.02
CA ALA A 76 7.01 -7.95 10.42
C ALA A 76 7.92 -7.38 9.33
N LEU A 77 7.63 -7.66 8.06
CA LEU A 77 8.34 -7.07 6.92
C LEU A 77 8.15 -5.55 6.87
N MET A 78 6.94 -5.06 7.16
CA MET A 78 6.65 -3.63 7.28
C MET A 78 7.47 -2.96 8.40
N VAL A 79 7.55 -3.59 9.57
CA VAL A 79 8.39 -3.15 10.70
C VAL A 79 9.87 -3.12 10.29
N ALA A 80 10.37 -4.20 9.70
CA ALA A 80 11.75 -4.29 9.24
C ALA A 80 12.07 -3.22 8.19
N THR A 81 11.15 -2.97 7.25
CA THR A 81 11.32 -1.92 6.23
C THR A 81 11.45 -0.55 6.89
N GLY A 82 10.52 -0.18 7.79
CA GLY A 82 10.56 1.12 8.47
C GLY A 82 11.78 1.32 9.38
N ILE A 83 12.37 0.24 9.91
CA ILE A 83 13.61 0.32 10.70
C ILE A 83 14.85 0.40 9.80
N VAL A 84 14.94 -0.43 8.76
CA VAL A 84 16.16 -0.55 7.95
C VAL A 84 16.31 0.61 6.97
N PHE A 85 15.22 1.03 6.31
CA PHE A 85 15.24 2.06 5.26
C PHE A 85 15.94 3.38 5.67
N PRO A 86 15.65 4.00 6.84
CA PRO A 86 16.29 5.25 7.24
C PRO A 86 17.77 5.10 7.65
N ASN A 87 18.27 3.88 7.76
CA ASN A 87 19.64 3.56 8.22
C ASN A 87 20.56 3.09 7.08
N VAL A 88 20.10 3.17 5.83
CA VAL A 88 20.89 2.80 4.64
C VAL A 88 20.90 3.94 3.63
N GLU A 89 22.09 4.40 3.27
CA GLU A 89 22.27 5.52 2.32
C GLU A 89 22.86 5.06 0.99
N HIS A 90 23.57 3.93 0.96
CA HIS A 90 24.14 3.42 -0.28
C HIS A 90 23.04 2.86 -1.19
N ILE A 91 22.99 3.32 -2.45
CA ILE A 91 21.96 2.97 -3.44
C ILE A 91 21.67 1.47 -3.52
N ALA A 92 22.70 0.61 -3.50
CA ALA A 92 22.52 -0.84 -3.54
C ALA A 92 21.68 -1.39 -2.37
N PHE A 93 21.89 -0.86 -1.15
CA PHE A 93 21.10 -1.28 0.02
C PHE A 93 19.70 -0.66 -0.01
N VAL A 94 19.57 0.59 -0.43
CA VAL A 94 18.26 1.23 -0.65
C VAL A 94 17.42 0.42 -1.64
N LEU A 95 18.01 -0.01 -2.76
CA LEU A 95 17.34 -0.84 -3.77
C LEU A 95 16.92 -2.19 -3.21
N LEU A 96 17.79 -2.85 -2.43
CA LEU A 96 17.46 -4.13 -1.80
C LEU A 96 16.27 -3.98 -0.83
N VAL A 97 16.29 -2.96 0.02
CA VAL A 97 15.21 -2.70 0.99
C VAL A 97 13.94 -2.26 0.27
N ALA A 98 14.02 -1.45 -0.78
CA ALA A 98 12.87 -1.08 -1.60
C ALA A 98 12.24 -2.30 -2.28
N PHE A 99 13.05 -3.19 -2.84
CA PHE A 99 12.58 -4.39 -3.53
C PHE A 99 11.96 -5.43 -2.58
N VAL A 100 12.57 -5.66 -1.42
CA VAL A 100 12.07 -6.67 -0.46
C VAL A 100 11.02 -6.09 0.49
N GLY A 101 11.09 -4.79 0.77
CA GLY A 101 10.27 -4.12 1.76
C GLY A 101 8.83 -3.88 1.32
N THR A 102 8.03 -3.37 2.26
CA THR A 102 6.61 -3.08 2.01
C THR A 102 6.34 -1.64 1.63
N ILE A 103 7.32 -0.73 1.75
CA ILE A 103 7.15 0.67 1.37
C ILE A 103 6.87 0.71 -0.13
N ASN A 104 5.66 1.12 -0.47
CA ASN A 104 5.21 1.19 -1.85
C ASN A 104 5.17 2.66 -2.30
N PRO A 105 5.87 3.04 -3.38
CA PRO A 105 5.82 4.39 -3.92
C PRO A 105 4.44 4.77 -4.52
N GLN A 106 3.52 3.80 -4.59
CA GLN A 106 2.14 4.00 -4.96
C GLN A 106 1.22 3.64 -3.78
N SER A 107 0.38 4.59 -3.36
CA SER A 107 -0.61 4.31 -2.32
C SER A 107 -1.83 3.62 -2.90
N GLY A 108 -2.51 2.79 -2.11
CA GLY A 108 -3.79 2.18 -2.49
C GLY A 108 -3.92 0.71 -2.05
N ASP A 109 -4.75 -0.03 -2.77
CA ASP A 109 -5.01 -1.47 -2.56
C ASP A 109 -3.88 -2.35 -3.16
N SER A 110 -2.67 -1.80 -3.24
CA SER A 110 -1.48 -2.43 -3.82
C SER A 110 -0.53 -2.84 -2.70
N GLY A 111 -0.31 -4.14 -2.50
CA GLY A 111 0.68 -4.62 -1.53
C GLY A 111 0.44 -6.05 -1.09
N VAL A 112 1.51 -6.67 -0.57
CA VAL A 112 1.57 -8.09 -0.19
C VAL A 112 0.49 -8.53 0.83
N LEU A 113 0.01 -7.60 1.65
CA LEU A 113 -1.01 -7.85 2.67
C LEU A 113 -2.44 -7.84 2.13
N VAL A 114 -2.71 -7.09 1.05
CA VAL A 114 -4.08 -6.88 0.54
C VAL A 114 -4.76 -8.19 0.11
N PRO A 115 -4.13 -9.10 -0.67
CA PRO A 115 -4.76 -10.36 -1.03
C PRO A 115 -5.11 -11.23 0.18
N LEU A 116 -4.27 -11.20 1.22
CA LEU A 116 -4.49 -11.95 2.46
C LEU A 116 -5.68 -11.37 3.24
N GLU A 117 -5.75 -10.04 3.36
CA GLU A 117 -6.87 -9.33 4.00
C GLU A 117 -8.19 -9.61 3.24
N HIS A 118 -8.16 -9.58 1.90
CA HIS A 118 -9.30 -9.93 1.06
C HIS A 118 -9.73 -11.39 1.22
N ALA A 119 -8.78 -12.32 1.27
CA ALA A 119 -9.06 -13.74 1.49
C ALA A 119 -9.75 -13.96 2.85
N MET A 120 -9.34 -13.26 3.90
CA MET A 120 -10.01 -13.32 5.21
C MET A 120 -11.40 -12.70 5.19
N LEU A 121 -11.58 -11.54 4.55
CA LEU A 121 -12.88 -10.89 4.42
C LEU A 121 -13.89 -11.73 3.63
N ALA A 122 -13.47 -12.36 2.53
CA ALA A 122 -14.36 -13.12 1.64
C ALA A 122 -15.01 -14.34 2.31
N ARG A 123 -14.37 -14.91 3.34
CA ARG A 123 -14.84 -16.10 4.06
C ARG A 123 -15.97 -15.83 5.02
N GLY A 124 -15.95 -14.68 5.69
CA GLY A 124 -16.95 -14.32 6.72
C GLY A 124 -18.22 -13.68 6.16
N VAL A 125 -18.40 -13.65 4.84
CA VAL A 125 -19.41 -12.83 4.16
C VAL A 125 -20.11 -13.62 3.06
N ALA A 126 -21.45 -13.64 3.11
CA ALA A 126 -22.30 -14.21 2.06
C ALA A 126 -22.06 -13.50 0.72
N ALA A 127 -22.20 -14.21 -0.40
CA ALA A 127 -21.89 -13.68 -1.73
C ALA A 127 -22.58 -12.34 -2.04
N ALA A 128 -23.82 -12.17 -1.60
CA ALA A 128 -24.62 -10.95 -1.80
C ALA A 128 -24.05 -9.70 -1.08
N ASP A 129 -23.29 -9.87 0.01
CA ASP A 129 -22.76 -8.76 0.81
C ASP A 129 -21.30 -8.42 0.50
N ARG A 130 -20.60 -9.26 -0.28
CA ARG A 130 -19.16 -9.12 -0.56
C ARG A 130 -18.81 -7.77 -1.18
N THR A 131 -19.57 -7.32 -2.18
CA THR A 131 -19.33 -6.03 -2.86
C THR A 131 -19.35 -4.87 -1.87
N ARG A 132 -20.33 -4.85 -0.95
CA ARG A 132 -20.44 -3.80 0.07
C ARG A 132 -19.30 -3.85 1.10
N VAL A 133 -18.87 -5.05 1.48
CA VAL A 133 -17.75 -5.25 2.41
C VAL A 133 -16.43 -4.78 1.80
N PHE A 134 -16.15 -5.14 0.54
CA PHE A 134 -14.96 -4.67 -0.17
C PHE A 134 -15.00 -3.16 -0.42
N ALA A 135 -16.15 -2.59 -0.79
CA ALA A 135 -16.27 -1.14 -0.94
C ALA A 135 -15.96 -0.38 0.36
N ARG A 136 -16.41 -0.89 1.51
CA ARG A 136 -16.07 -0.32 2.84
C ARG A 136 -14.60 -0.49 3.19
N TYR A 137 -14.00 -1.62 2.85
CA TYR A 137 -12.58 -1.87 3.03
C TYR A 137 -11.73 -0.86 2.23
N SER A 138 -12.01 -0.70 0.94
CA SER A 138 -11.30 0.27 0.08
C SER A 138 -11.56 1.71 0.51
N LEU A 139 -12.79 2.07 0.87
CA LEU A 139 -13.11 3.39 1.44
C LEU A 139 -12.30 3.68 2.71
N THR A 140 -12.23 2.73 3.64
CA THR A 140 -11.46 2.87 4.89
C THR A 140 -9.98 3.05 4.58
N GLY A 141 -9.45 2.24 3.67
CA GLY A 141 -8.07 2.34 3.21
C GLY A 141 -7.76 3.69 2.58
N ALA A 142 -8.60 4.16 1.66
CA ALA A 142 -8.40 5.40 0.93
C ALA A 142 -8.51 6.64 1.82
N LEU A 143 -9.48 6.69 2.74
CA LEU A 143 -9.58 7.78 3.73
C LEU A 143 -8.38 7.80 4.66
N ALA A 144 -7.92 6.63 5.11
CA ALA A 144 -6.74 6.55 5.97
C ALA A 144 -5.47 6.97 5.22
N THR A 145 -5.32 6.57 3.95
CA THR A 145 -4.22 7.02 3.07
C THR A 145 -4.24 8.53 2.84
N ALA A 146 -5.42 9.12 2.61
CA ALA A 146 -5.54 10.57 2.55
C ALA A 146 -5.12 11.24 3.87
N ALA A 147 -5.62 10.75 5.02
CA ALA A 147 -5.19 11.27 6.32
C ALA A 147 -3.68 11.10 6.55
N GLY A 148 -3.12 9.99 6.08
CA GLY A 148 -1.68 9.71 6.09
C GLY A 148 -0.89 10.70 5.26
N SER A 149 -1.36 11.06 4.06
CA SER A 149 -0.65 12.03 3.22
C SER A 149 -0.53 13.39 3.89
N LEU A 150 -1.54 13.86 4.65
CA LEU A 150 -1.40 15.06 5.50
C LEU A 150 -0.27 14.95 6.53
N ALA A 151 -0.07 13.76 7.11
CA ALA A 151 1.01 13.53 8.06
C ALA A 151 2.40 13.63 7.40
N ALA A 152 2.50 13.64 6.07
CA ALA A 152 3.76 13.94 5.39
C ALA A 152 4.27 15.37 5.65
N ALA A 153 3.44 16.28 6.17
CA ALA A 153 3.88 17.62 6.62
C ALA A 153 4.60 17.62 7.99
N VAL A 154 4.55 16.52 8.75
CA VAL A 154 5.16 16.42 10.08
C VAL A 154 6.66 16.78 10.08
N PRO A 155 7.49 16.39 9.09
CA PRO A 155 8.88 16.81 9.05
C PRO A 155 9.08 18.32 9.01
N ASP A 156 8.22 19.09 8.32
CA ASP A 156 8.29 20.55 8.30
C ASP A 156 8.06 21.12 9.71
N LEU A 157 7.11 20.55 10.47
CA LEU A 157 6.83 20.94 11.86
C LEU A 157 8.00 20.61 12.79
N LEU A 158 8.63 19.44 12.62
CA LEU A 158 9.81 19.04 13.38
C LEU A 158 11.00 19.96 13.07
N VAL A 159 11.20 20.32 11.80
CA VAL A 159 12.25 21.27 11.41
C VAL A 159 11.99 22.65 12.01
N ALA A 160 10.74 23.13 12.01
CA ALA A 160 10.36 24.38 12.66
C ALA A 160 10.58 24.36 14.18
N ALA A 161 10.47 23.18 14.81
CA ALA A 161 10.78 22.96 16.22
C ALA A 161 12.29 22.78 16.51
N GLY A 162 13.17 22.89 15.50
CA GLY A 162 14.62 22.84 15.64
C GLY A 162 15.26 21.47 15.41
N PHE A 163 14.50 20.45 14.98
CA PHE A 163 15.07 19.16 14.60
C PHE A 163 15.72 19.20 13.21
N GLY A 164 16.74 18.36 12.99
CA GLY A 164 17.40 18.27 11.68
C GLY A 164 16.50 17.66 10.61
N ARG A 165 16.54 18.18 9.37
CA ARG A 165 15.67 17.74 8.26
C ARG A 165 15.74 16.23 8.00
N ILE A 166 16.94 15.65 7.96
CA ILE A 166 17.13 14.21 7.74
C ILE A 166 16.52 13.41 8.90
N ALA A 167 16.80 13.80 10.15
CA ALA A 167 16.25 13.14 11.34
C ALA A 167 14.71 13.19 11.36
N SER A 168 14.12 14.30 10.92
CA SER A 168 12.66 14.46 10.78
C SER A 168 12.06 13.50 9.76
N PHE A 169 12.74 13.25 8.63
CA PHE A 169 12.33 12.21 7.68
C PHE A 169 12.51 10.80 8.24
N GLN A 170 13.65 10.51 8.88
CA GLN A 170 13.91 9.22 9.52
C GLN A 170 12.84 8.89 10.58
N ALA A 171 12.38 9.88 11.34
CA ALA A 171 11.29 9.73 12.31
C ALA A 171 9.99 9.21 11.66
N MET A 172 9.68 9.61 10.43
CA MET A 172 8.51 9.12 9.70
C MET A 172 8.65 7.63 9.33
N PHE A 173 9.85 7.17 8.95
CA PHE A 173 10.10 5.75 8.70
C PHE A 173 10.00 4.90 9.98
N TYR A 174 10.48 5.42 11.12
CA TYR A 174 10.25 4.77 12.41
C TYR A 174 8.76 4.77 12.78
N GLY A 175 8.03 5.84 12.47
CA GLY A 175 6.57 5.88 12.56
C GLY A 175 5.91 4.79 11.71
N TYR A 176 6.38 4.58 10.48
CA TYR A 176 5.94 3.48 9.61
C TYR A 176 6.13 2.12 10.29
N ALA A 177 7.27 1.89 10.93
CA ALA A 177 7.51 0.68 11.71
C ALA A 177 6.54 0.54 12.90
N VAL A 178 6.24 1.62 13.63
CA VAL A 178 5.25 1.61 14.72
C VAL A 178 3.87 1.20 14.21
N PHE A 179 3.43 1.72 13.05
CA PHE A 179 2.18 1.29 12.43
C PHE A 179 2.21 -0.19 12.02
N GLY A 180 3.35 -0.71 11.58
CA GLY A 180 3.54 -2.15 11.37
C GLY A 180 3.35 -2.98 12.64
N VAL A 181 3.86 -2.51 13.79
CA VAL A 181 3.64 -3.17 15.10
C VAL A 181 2.16 -3.14 15.50
N ILE A 182 1.49 -2.00 15.30
CA ILE A 182 0.04 -1.87 15.56
C ILE A 182 -0.75 -2.84 14.66
N GLY A 183 -0.40 -2.91 13.37
CA GLY A 183 -0.97 -3.87 12.42
C GLY A 183 -0.78 -5.31 12.88
N ALA A 184 0.43 -5.69 13.29
CA ALA A 184 0.72 -7.01 13.85
C ALA A 184 -0.11 -7.32 15.10
N ALA A 185 -0.31 -6.34 15.99
CA ALA A 185 -1.16 -6.49 17.17
C ALA A 185 -2.63 -6.73 16.81
N LEU A 186 -3.14 -6.09 15.75
CA LEU A 186 -4.49 -6.32 15.22
C LEU A 186 -4.61 -7.70 14.58
N TYR A 187 -3.67 -8.08 13.70
CA TYR A 187 -3.67 -9.40 13.05
C TYR A 187 -3.51 -10.55 14.04
N ARG A 188 -2.80 -10.34 15.17
CA ARG A 188 -2.68 -11.34 16.24
C ARG A 188 -4.02 -11.66 16.92
N ARG A 189 -5.03 -10.81 16.80
CA ARG A 189 -6.38 -11.06 17.34
C ARG A 189 -7.29 -11.83 16.39
N LEU A 190 -6.87 -12.03 15.14
CA LEU A 190 -7.63 -12.80 14.17
C LEU A 190 -7.55 -14.31 14.47
N PRO A 191 -8.55 -15.10 14.09
CA PRO A 191 -8.47 -16.55 14.17
C PRO A 191 -7.34 -17.08 13.29
N ARG A 192 -6.81 -18.25 13.64
CA ARG A 192 -5.96 -19.04 12.73
C ARG A 192 -6.87 -19.73 11.75
N VAL A 193 -6.65 -19.47 10.48
CA VAL A 193 -7.47 -19.89 9.37
C VAL A 193 -6.55 -20.22 8.21
N GLN A 194 -6.54 -21.49 7.81
CA GLN A 194 -5.86 -21.91 6.59
C GLN A 194 -6.65 -21.39 5.40
N ALA A 195 -6.00 -20.79 4.40
CA ALA A 195 -6.67 -20.46 3.15
C ALA A 195 -7.33 -21.75 2.61
N GLU A 196 -8.55 -21.66 2.06
CA GLU A 196 -9.22 -22.82 1.49
C GLU A 196 -8.25 -23.54 0.55
N GLN A 197 -8.07 -24.85 0.76
CA GLN A 197 -7.28 -25.67 -0.14
C GLN A 197 -7.87 -25.44 -1.53
N ALA A 198 -7.04 -24.94 -2.46
CA ALA A 198 -7.45 -24.78 -3.84
C ALA A 198 -7.99 -26.12 -4.32
N THR A 199 -9.32 -26.22 -4.45
CA THR A 199 -9.94 -27.31 -5.19
C THR A 199 -9.22 -27.38 -6.53
N ALA A 200 -8.80 -28.59 -6.92
CA ALA A 200 -7.96 -28.83 -8.09
C ALA A 200 -8.29 -27.85 -9.22
N SER A 201 -7.30 -27.06 -9.64
CA SER A 201 -7.49 -25.99 -10.62
C SER A 201 -8.21 -26.54 -11.84
N THR A 202 -9.49 -26.19 -11.98
CA THR A 202 -10.22 -26.51 -13.21
C THR A 202 -9.53 -25.76 -14.33
N PRO A 203 -9.13 -26.42 -15.43
CA PRO A 203 -8.49 -25.75 -16.53
C PRO A 203 -9.35 -24.60 -17.03
N LEU A 204 -8.72 -23.52 -17.47
CA LEU A 204 -9.38 -22.43 -18.19
C LEU A 204 -9.95 -23.05 -19.48
N GLY A 205 -11.22 -23.45 -19.45
CA GLY A 205 -11.85 -24.20 -20.53
C GLY A 205 -12.08 -23.32 -21.78
N PRO A 206 -13.31 -23.26 -22.33
CA PRO A 206 -13.56 -22.49 -23.56
C PRO A 206 -13.27 -20.99 -23.43
N SER A 207 -13.32 -20.43 -22.21
CA SER A 207 -13.13 -19.00 -21.93
C SER A 207 -11.67 -18.54 -21.87
N ARG A 208 -10.68 -19.43 -22.11
CA ARG A 208 -9.24 -19.10 -22.00
C ARG A 208 -8.84 -17.87 -22.82
N TRP A 209 -9.38 -17.73 -24.03
CA TRP A 209 -9.03 -16.60 -24.90
C TRP A 209 -9.57 -15.26 -24.35
N THR A 210 -10.80 -15.26 -23.84
CA THR A 210 -11.38 -14.08 -23.18
C THR A 210 -10.54 -13.68 -21.97
N ILE A 211 -10.09 -14.65 -21.17
CA ILE A 211 -9.27 -14.40 -19.99
C ILE A 211 -7.91 -13.82 -20.38
N TYR A 212 -7.21 -14.40 -21.38
CA TYR A 212 -5.96 -13.84 -21.87
C TYR A 212 -6.13 -12.43 -22.46
N LYS A 213 -7.22 -12.18 -23.18
CA LYS A 213 -7.52 -10.85 -23.74
C LYS A 213 -7.76 -9.81 -22.64
N LEU A 214 -8.56 -10.17 -21.62
CA LEU A 214 -8.80 -9.30 -20.47
C LEU A 214 -7.51 -9.09 -19.67
N ALA A 215 -6.72 -10.14 -19.43
CA ALA A 215 -5.44 -10.04 -18.75
C ALA A 215 -4.47 -9.12 -19.49
N ALA A 216 -4.38 -9.22 -20.82
CA ALA A 216 -3.55 -8.32 -21.63
C ALA A 216 -4.02 -6.87 -21.56
N LEU A 217 -5.34 -6.64 -21.62
CA LEU A 217 -5.92 -5.30 -21.50
C LEU A 217 -5.63 -4.67 -20.13
N PHE A 218 -5.86 -5.39 -19.04
CA PHE A 218 -5.57 -4.93 -17.68
C PHE A 218 -4.07 -4.77 -17.42
N SER A 219 -3.22 -5.60 -18.05
CA SER A 219 -1.77 -5.45 -17.96
C SER A 219 -1.29 -4.17 -18.65
N LEU A 220 -1.86 -3.85 -19.82
CA LEU A 220 -1.55 -2.61 -20.53
C LEU A 220 -2.01 -1.37 -19.74
N ASP A 221 -3.22 -1.42 -19.18
CA ASP A 221 -3.75 -0.36 -18.31
C ASP A 221 -2.88 -0.17 -17.05
N SER A 222 -2.54 -1.27 -16.37
CA SER A 222 -1.67 -1.24 -15.19
C SER A 222 -0.26 -0.76 -15.51
N PHE A 223 0.27 -1.10 -16.69
CA PHE A 223 1.56 -0.61 -17.17
C PHE A 223 1.53 0.91 -17.38
N ALA A 224 0.51 1.41 -18.08
CA ALA A 224 0.35 2.85 -18.29
C ALA A 224 0.15 3.61 -16.96
N GLY A 225 -0.68 3.08 -16.06
CA GLY A 225 -0.87 3.64 -14.71
C GLY A 225 0.41 3.60 -13.86
N GLY A 226 1.25 2.57 -14.04
CA GLY A 226 2.54 2.44 -13.37
C GLY A 226 3.62 3.42 -13.86
N LEU A 227 3.44 4.08 -15.01
CA LEU A 227 4.35 5.15 -15.46
C LEU A 227 4.16 6.45 -14.66
N VAL A 228 2.97 6.67 -14.08
CA VAL A 228 2.64 7.84 -13.26
C VAL A 228 2.48 7.41 -11.80
N VAL A 229 3.60 7.02 -11.20
CA VAL A 229 3.66 6.62 -9.79
C VAL A 229 3.47 7.86 -8.90
N GLN A 230 2.67 7.75 -7.83
CA GLN A 230 2.38 8.88 -6.94
C GLN A 230 3.64 9.50 -6.32
N SER A 231 4.64 8.70 -5.94
CA SER A 231 5.92 9.22 -5.45
C SER A 231 6.68 10.03 -6.51
N LEU A 232 6.60 9.63 -7.78
CA LEU A 232 7.24 10.37 -8.88
C LEU A 232 6.45 11.65 -9.21
N LEU A 233 5.13 11.62 -9.07
CA LEU A 233 4.30 12.82 -9.13
C LEU A 233 4.68 13.79 -7.99
N ALA A 234 4.87 13.29 -6.77
CA ALA A 234 5.32 14.10 -5.64
C ALA A 234 6.70 14.72 -5.92
N LEU A 235 7.66 13.92 -6.40
CA LEU A 235 8.98 14.40 -6.81
C LEU A 235 8.89 15.48 -7.88
N TRP A 236 8.07 15.27 -8.91
CA TRP A 236 7.86 16.25 -9.97
C TRP A 236 7.24 17.55 -9.46
N LEU A 237 6.29 17.48 -8.52
CA LEU A 237 5.72 18.66 -7.88
C LEU A 237 6.78 19.45 -7.10
N PHE A 238 7.72 18.76 -6.44
CA PHE A 238 8.84 19.39 -5.74
C PHE A 238 9.81 20.07 -6.71
N GLU A 239 10.22 19.40 -7.79
CA GLU A 239 11.24 19.93 -8.70
C GLU A 239 10.72 20.95 -9.71
N ARG A 240 9.47 20.80 -10.19
CA ARG A 240 8.94 21.63 -11.26
C ARG A 240 8.22 22.88 -10.76
N PHE A 241 7.59 22.81 -9.58
CA PHE A 241 6.77 23.88 -9.03
C PHE A 241 7.29 24.43 -7.70
N ASP A 242 8.45 23.93 -7.23
CA ASP A 242 9.02 24.29 -5.93
C ASP A 242 8.01 24.16 -4.78
N LEU A 243 7.09 23.19 -4.90
CA LEU A 243 6.04 22.98 -3.90
C LEU A 243 6.69 22.52 -2.59
N SER A 244 6.23 23.11 -1.48
CA SER A 244 6.63 22.64 -0.16
C SER A 244 6.05 21.25 0.13
N LEU A 245 6.70 20.52 1.05
CA LEU A 245 6.24 19.23 1.52
C LEU A 245 4.81 19.33 2.10
N SER A 246 4.55 20.38 2.87
CA SER A 246 3.21 20.74 3.35
C SER A 246 2.19 20.96 2.20
N ALA A 247 2.54 21.67 1.14
CA ALA A 247 1.62 21.89 0.01
C ALA A 247 1.32 20.59 -0.76
N ALA A 248 2.34 19.76 -0.99
CA ALA A 248 2.16 18.44 -1.61
C ALA A 248 1.28 17.53 -0.75
N SER A 249 1.46 17.52 0.57
CA SER A 249 0.61 16.75 1.49
C SER A 249 -0.87 17.11 1.37
N LEU A 250 -1.19 18.40 1.26
CA LEU A 250 -2.56 18.89 1.09
C LEU A 250 -3.15 18.50 -0.28
N PHE A 251 -2.33 18.54 -1.33
CA PHE A 251 -2.73 18.08 -2.67
C PHE A 251 -3.10 16.59 -2.67
N PHE A 252 -2.23 15.73 -2.12
CA PHE A 252 -2.49 14.29 -2.02
C PHE A 252 -3.65 13.96 -1.07
N PHE A 253 -3.89 14.78 -0.04
CA PHE A 253 -5.05 14.63 0.83
C PHE A 253 -6.36 14.82 0.06
N TRP A 254 -6.54 15.95 -0.61
CA TRP A 254 -7.80 16.24 -1.29
C TRP A 254 -8.06 15.29 -2.46
N THR A 255 -7.03 14.96 -3.24
CA THR A 255 -7.15 13.95 -4.31
C THR A 255 -7.49 12.56 -3.74
N GLY A 256 -6.89 12.18 -2.60
CA GLY A 256 -7.20 10.94 -1.88
C GLY A 256 -8.63 10.91 -1.34
N VAL A 257 -9.12 12.01 -0.76
CA VAL A 257 -10.51 12.14 -0.28
C VAL A 257 -11.50 11.99 -1.43
N LEU A 258 -11.28 12.67 -2.55
CA LEU A 258 -12.13 12.53 -3.75
C LEU A 258 -12.13 11.08 -4.27
N THR A 259 -10.97 10.43 -4.29
CA THR A 259 -10.83 9.02 -4.66
C THR A 259 -11.62 8.13 -3.70
N ALA A 260 -11.51 8.38 -2.39
CA ALA A 260 -12.20 7.60 -1.37
C ALA A 260 -13.74 7.62 -1.55
N PHE A 261 -14.30 8.80 -1.81
CA PHE A 261 -15.75 8.95 -2.06
C PHE A 261 -16.20 8.36 -3.41
N SER A 262 -15.29 8.10 -4.34
CA SER A 262 -15.64 7.43 -5.61
C SER A 262 -16.01 5.96 -5.43
N TYR A 263 -15.41 5.24 -4.46
CA TYR A 263 -15.69 3.82 -4.20
C TYR A 263 -17.17 3.51 -3.88
N PRO A 264 -17.83 4.18 -2.92
CA PRO A 264 -19.24 3.93 -2.64
C PRO A 264 -20.16 4.33 -3.80
N VAL A 265 -19.81 5.38 -4.55
CA VAL A 265 -20.54 5.79 -5.76
C VAL A 265 -20.44 4.72 -6.84
N ALA A 266 -19.25 4.18 -7.07
CA ALA A 266 -19.02 3.08 -8.01
C ALA A 266 -19.78 1.82 -7.62
N ALA A 267 -19.77 1.43 -6.33
CA ALA A 267 -20.53 0.29 -5.83
C ALA A 267 -22.05 0.46 -5.96
N TRP A 268 -22.55 1.68 -5.77
CA TRP A 268 -23.95 2.02 -6.00
C TRP A 268 -24.32 1.95 -7.48
N LEU A 269 -23.46 2.48 -8.35
CA LEU A 269 -23.69 2.49 -9.80
C LEU A 269 -23.69 1.07 -10.37
N SER A 270 -22.74 0.23 -9.95
CA SER A 270 -22.67 -1.17 -10.40
C SER A 270 -23.90 -1.97 -9.99
N GLY A 271 -24.51 -1.68 -8.83
CA GLY A 271 -25.76 -2.33 -8.41
C GLY A 271 -27.01 -1.85 -9.17
N ARG A 272 -26.92 -0.76 -9.95
CA ARG A 272 -28.01 -0.23 -10.77
C ARG A 272 -27.83 -0.50 -12.26
N ILE A 273 -26.58 -0.56 -12.72
CA ILE A 273 -26.20 -0.71 -14.13
C ILE A 273 -25.31 -1.95 -14.21
N GLY A 274 -25.92 -3.12 -14.38
CA GLY A 274 -25.24 -4.42 -14.48
C GLY A 274 -25.70 -5.41 -13.42
#